data_AF-A0AAD9FE88-F1
#
_entry.id   AF-A0AAD9FE88-F1
#
_cell.length_a   1.000
_cell.length_b   1.000
_cell.length_c   1.000
_cell.angle_alpha   90.00
_cell.angle_beta   90.00
_cell.angle_gamma   90.00
#
_symmetry.space_group_name_H-M   'P 1'
#
loop_
_entity.id
_entity.type
_entity.pdbx_description
1 polymer ?
#
loop_
_entity_poly.entity_id
_entity_poly.type
_entity_poly.pdbx_seq_one_letter_code
_entity_poly.pdbx_strand_id
1 'polypeptide(L)'
;MVIAVHSQTIMIPSCPHGWDSLWIGYSFVMHTSAGAEGSGQALASPGSCMEEFRSAPFIECHGRGTCNYYANSYSFWLATIEDEDMFTKPVPTTLKAGSLRTHISRCQVCMKRTYT
;
A
#
# COMPACT_ATOMS: atom_id res chain seq x y z
N MET A 1 -15.94 10.72 9.22
CA MET A 1 -14.53 10.29 9.40
C MET A 1 -14.25 9.17 8.42
N VAL A 2 -13.07 9.18 7.78
CA VAL A 2 -12.66 8.16 6.80
C VAL A 2 -11.31 7.59 7.25
N ILE A 3 -11.16 6.27 7.17
CA ILE A 3 -9.93 5.54 7.55
C ILE A 3 -9.60 4.46 6.52
N ALA A 4 -8.33 4.04 6.47
CA ALA A 4 -7.92 2.79 5.84
C ALA A 4 -7.74 1.68 6.89
N VAL A 5 -8.10 0.45 6.52
CA VAL A 5 -7.83 -0.77 7.27
C VAL A 5 -7.02 -1.71 6.39
N HIS A 6 -6.02 -2.37 6.96
CA HIS A 6 -5.07 -3.25 6.25
C HIS A 6 -5.16 -4.67 6.79
N SER A 7 -5.18 -5.66 5.89
CA SER A 7 -5.34 -7.07 6.29
C SER A 7 -4.03 -7.77 6.65
N GLN A 8 -2.89 -7.26 6.16
CA GLN A 8 -1.63 -8.01 6.12
C GLN A 8 -1.75 -9.41 5.48
N THR A 9 -2.75 -9.61 4.61
CA THR A 9 -2.97 -10.82 3.83
C THR A 9 -3.42 -10.47 2.40
N ILE A 10 -3.61 -11.47 1.53
CA ILE A 10 -4.18 -11.28 0.20
C ILE A 10 -5.71 -11.05 0.21
N MET A 11 -6.34 -11.21 1.37
CA MET A 11 -7.79 -11.06 1.54
C MET A 11 -8.14 -9.60 1.84
N ILE A 12 -9.29 -9.14 1.34
CA ILE A 12 -9.81 -7.80 1.64
C ILE A 12 -10.20 -7.73 3.12
N PRO A 13 -9.71 -6.76 3.90
CA PRO A 13 -10.15 -6.58 5.28
C PRO A 13 -11.55 -5.98 5.34
N SER A 14 -12.39 -6.46 6.25
CA SER A 14 -13.71 -5.88 6.48
C SER A 14 -13.61 -4.50 7.14
N CYS A 15 -14.50 -3.57 6.76
CA CYS A 15 -14.67 -2.34 7.52
C CYS A 15 -15.13 -2.63 8.96
N PRO A 16 -14.76 -1.77 9.94
CA PRO A 16 -15.24 -1.92 11.31
C PRO A 16 -16.76 -1.82 11.39
N HIS A 17 -17.35 -2.38 12.45
CA HIS A 17 -18.78 -2.29 12.68
C HIS A 17 -19.26 -0.83 12.72
N GLY A 18 -20.33 -0.52 11.98
CA GLY A 18 -20.85 0.85 11.86
C GLY A 18 -20.14 1.74 10.84
N TRP A 19 -19.33 1.15 9.94
CA TRP A 19 -18.67 1.85 8.84
C TRP A 19 -19.08 1.28 7.49
N ASP A 20 -19.14 2.14 6.48
CA ASP A 20 -19.40 1.77 5.10
C ASP A 20 -18.12 1.72 4.28
N SER A 21 -18.08 0.79 3.32
CA SER A 21 -16.99 0.69 2.34
C SER A 21 -17.04 1.86 1.36
N LEU A 22 -15.88 2.44 1.08
CA LEU A 22 -15.70 3.38 -0.02
C LEU A 22 -15.01 2.69 -1.21
N TRP A 23 -13.81 2.14 -0.99
CA TRP A 23 -13.07 1.39 -2.01
C TRP A 23 -12.13 0.36 -1.38
N ILE A 24 -11.60 -0.53 -2.21
CA ILE A 24 -10.60 -1.54 -1.85
C ILE A 24 -9.30 -1.27 -2.60
N GLY A 25 -8.17 -1.77 -2.09
CA GLY A 25 -6.89 -1.51 -2.73
C GLY A 25 -5.75 -2.37 -2.22
N TYR A 26 -4.55 -1.82 -2.35
CA TYR A 26 -3.28 -2.36 -1.91
C TYR A 26 -2.60 -1.41 -0.92
N SER A 27 -1.98 -2.00 0.10
CA SER A 27 -1.41 -1.30 1.25
C SER A 27 -0.09 -0.60 0.90
N PHE A 28 -0.15 0.65 0.47
CA PHE A 28 1.00 1.49 0.14
C PHE A 28 1.51 2.24 1.38
N VAL A 29 2.81 2.19 1.62
CA VAL A 29 3.42 2.73 2.85
C VAL A 29 4.28 3.94 2.55
N MET A 30 5.21 3.82 1.60
CA MET A 30 6.19 4.86 1.32
C MET A 30 6.83 4.68 -0.05
N HIS A 31 7.61 5.67 -0.47
CA HIS A 31 8.42 5.63 -1.68
C HIS A 31 9.73 6.38 -1.48
N THR A 32 10.74 6.04 -2.28
CA THR A 32 12.01 6.77 -2.37
C THR A 32 12.42 6.95 -3.83
N SER A 33 13.20 7.98 -4.15
CA SER A 33 13.71 8.23 -5.51
C SER A 33 15.12 8.86 -5.50
N ALA A 34 15.33 10.03 -6.12
CA ALA A 34 16.61 10.74 -6.12
C ALA A 34 17.20 10.88 -4.70
N GLY A 35 18.49 10.52 -4.54
CA GLY A 35 19.19 10.60 -3.26
C GLY A 35 18.68 9.66 -2.16
N ALA A 36 17.81 8.69 -2.50
CA ALA A 36 17.03 7.90 -1.53
C ALA A 36 16.11 8.74 -0.63
N GLU A 37 15.86 9.99 -1.01
CA GLU A 37 14.84 10.83 -0.39
C GLU A 37 13.44 10.36 -0.78
N GLY A 38 12.48 10.61 0.11
CA GLY A 38 11.16 10.05 -0.03
C GLY A 38 10.17 10.53 1.02
N SER A 39 8.95 10.03 0.93
CA SER A 39 7.90 10.30 1.91
C SER A 39 6.99 9.08 2.08
N GLY A 40 6.12 9.15 3.09
CA GLY A 40 5.25 8.05 3.48
C GLY A 40 3.79 8.44 3.65
N GLN A 41 2.97 7.43 3.87
CA GLN A 41 1.56 7.54 4.20
C GLN A 41 1.35 7.09 5.65
N ALA A 42 0.48 7.79 6.38
CA ALA A 42 -0.04 7.24 7.62
C ALA A 42 -0.94 6.04 7.28
N LEU A 43 -0.73 4.89 7.91
CA LEU A 43 -1.50 3.67 7.61
C LEU A 43 -3.01 3.80 7.87
N ALA A 44 -3.43 4.73 8.74
CA ALA A 44 -4.85 5.00 8.94
C ALA A 44 -5.46 5.94 7.87
N SER A 45 -4.63 6.61 7.07
CA SER A 45 -5.08 7.55 6.04
C SER A 45 -5.58 6.80 4.80
N PRO A 46 -6.64 7.25 4.11
CA PRO A 46 -7.04 6.68 2.83
C PRO A 46 -5.91 6.63 1.79
N GLY A 47 -4.92 7.53 1.88
CA GLY A 47 -3.75 7.55 1.00
C GLY A 47 -2.84 6.33 1.09
N SER A 48 -2.90 5.54 2.16
CA SER A 48 -2.20 4.25 2.26
C SER A 48 -2.88 3.13 1.47
N CYS A 49 -4.03 3.37 0.84
CA CYS A 49 -4.83 2.35 0.17
C CYS A 49 -5.06 2.66 -1.31
N MET A 50 -4.07 2.34 -2.16
CA MET A 50 -4.15 2.57 -3.60
C MET A 50 -4.99 1.49 -4.29
N GLU A 51 -6.00 1.88 -5.06
CA GLU A 51 -6.92 0.97 -5.76
C GLU A 51 -6.19 0.07 -6.77
N GLU A 52 -5.16 0.62 -7.44
CA GLU A 52 -4.31 -0.11 -8.37
C GLU A 52 -2.89 -0.33 -7.82
N PHE A 53 -2.45 -1.58 -7.80
CA PHE A 53 -1.04 -1.89 -7.61
C PHE A 53 -0.24 -1.57 -8.87
N ARG A 54 0.84 -0.78 -8.70
CA ARG A 54 1.88 -0.53 -9.70
C ARG A 54 3.26 -0.60 -9.03
N SER A 55 4.21 -1.33 -9.61
CA SER A 55 5.59 -1.34 -9.08
C SER A 55 6.26 0.04 -9.14
N ALA A 56 5.88 0.86 -10.12
CA ALA A 56 6.29 2.26 -10.27
C ALA A 56 5.05 3.18 -10.24
N PRO A 57 4.54 3.54 -9.04
CA PRO A 57 3.28 4.28 -8.91
C PRO A 57 3.43 5.81 -9.05
N PHE A 58 4.65 6.33 -9.19
CA PHE A 58 4.93 7.77 -9.28
C PHE A 58 6.00 8.04 -10.35
N ILE A 59 6.08 9.29 -10.82
CA ILE A 59 7.08 9.76 -11.79
C ILE A 59 7.89 10.91 -11.17
N GLU A 60 9.19 10.97 -11.42
CA GLU A 60 10.06 12.04 -10.93
C GLU A 60 10.15 13.16 -11.96
N CYS A 61 9.94 14.41 -11.53
CA CYS A 61 9.99 15.59 -12.37
C CYS A 61 11.02 16.61 -11.87
N HIS A 62 11.61 17.35 -12.81
CA HIS A 62 12.64 18.35 -12.54
C HIS A 62 12.20 19.75 -12.98
N GLY A 63 12.72 20.80 -12.32
CA GLY A 63 12.38 22.20 -12.62
C GLY A 63 12.64 22.66 -14.05
N ARG A 64 13.47 21.93 -14.82
CA ARG A 64 13.70 22.15 -16.26
C ARG A 64 12.59 21.61 -17.18
N GLY A 65 11.48 21.12 -16.62
CA GLY A 65 10.33 20.61 -17.40
C GLY A 65 10.47 19.17 -17.89
N THR A 66 11.38 18.38 -17.32
CA THR A 66 11.57 16.96 -17.70
C THR A 66 11.05 16.03 -16.60
N CYS A 67 10.34 14.96 -16.97
CA CYS A 67 9.92 13.89 -16.06
C CYS A 67 10.36 12.53 -16.59
N ASN A 68 10.74 11.61 -15.70
CA ASN A 68 11.11 10.25 -16.08
C ASN A 68 10.92 9.25 -14.92
N TYR A 69 10.92 7.96 -15.27
CA TYR A 69 11.10 6.88 -14.32
C TYR A 69 12.58 6.53 -14.22
N TYR A 70 13.09 6.35 -13.00
CA TYR A 70 14.48 5.99 -12.77
C TYR A 70 14.57 4.65 -12.04
N ALA A 71 15.69 3.94 -12.23
CA ALA A 71 15.88 2.60 -11.67
C ALA A 71 15.95 2.58 -10.13
N ASN A 72 16.25 3.71 -9.51
CA ASN A 72 16.28 3.92 -8.06
C ASN A 72 14.92 4.39 -7.49
N SER A 73 13.87 4.50 -8.31
CA SER A 73 12.52 4.81 -7.83
C SER A 73 11.89 3.55 -7.22
N TYR A 74 11.79 3.50 -5.91
CA TYR A 74 11.23 2.35 -5.17
C TYR A 74 9.88 2.68 -4.57
N SER A 75 8.97 1.70 -4.60
CA SER A 75 7.69 1.72 -3.90
C SER A 75 7.65 0.63 -2.84
N PHE A 76 7.14 0.98 -1.65
CA PHE A 76 7.10 0.09 -0.50
C PHE A 76 5.65 -0.16 -0.10
N TRP A 77 5.35 -1.44 0.12
CA TRP A 77 4.02 -1.97 0.36
C TRP A 77 4.04 -2.84 1.61
N LEU A 78 2.93 -2.89 2.37
CA LEU A 78 2.83 -3.86 3.47
C LEU A 78 2.83 -5.28 2.88
N ALA A 79 3.67 -6.14 3.44
CA ALA A 79 3.76 -7.54 3.07
C ALA A 79 2.59 -8.35 3.62
N THR A 80 2.37 -9.53 3.05
CA THR A 80 1.53 -10.56 3.67
C THR A 80 2.29 -11.26 4.79
N ILE A 81 1.64 -11.53 5.92
CA ILE A 81 2.20 -12.25 7.06
C ILE A 81 1.17 -13.28 7.51
N GLU A 82 1.56 -14.55 7.58
CA GLU A 82 0.75 -15.60 8.19
C GLU A 82 0.84 -15.50 9.72
N ASP A 83 -0.28 -15.71 10.42
CA ASP A 83 -0.36 -15.55 11.88
C ASP A 83 0.65 -16.45 12.63
N GLU A 84 0.89 -17.66 12.10
CA GLU A 84 1.83 -18.64 12.65
C GLU A 84 3.31 -18.19 12.51
N ASP A 85 3.60 -17.30 11.56
CA ASP A 85 4.95 -16.85 11.20
C ASP A 85 5.33 -15.47 11.76
N MET A 86 4.43 -14.80 12.49
CA MET A 86 4.65 -13.42 12.97
C MET A 86 5.95 -13.23 13.78
N PHE A 87 6.37 -14.26 14.51
CA PHE A 87 7.56 -14.24 15.36
C PHE A 87 8.65 -15.20 14.89
N THR A 88 8.54 -15.71 13.66
CA THR A 88 9.58 -16.52 13.02
C THR A 88 10.47 -15.62 12.15
N LYS A 89 11.62 -16.15 11.72
CA LYS A 89 12.49 -15.41 10.80
C LYS A 89 11.79 -15.30 9.43
N PRO A 90 11.59 -14.09 8.87
CA PRO A 90 10.96 -13.93 7.57
C PRO A 90 11.72 -14.69 6.47
N VAL A 91 10.97 -15.38 5.60
CA VAL A 91 11.53 -16.10 4.44
C VAL A 91 11.82 -15.09 3.32
N PRO A 92 13.09 -14.87 2.92
CA PRO A 92 13.42 -13.93 1.86
C PRO A 92 12.85 -14.40 0.53
N THR A 93 12.13 -13.51 -0.16
CA THR A 93 11.47 -13.85 -1.43
C THR A 93 11.74 -12.76 -2.46
N THR A 94 12.13 -13.18 -3.68
CA THR A 94 12.26 -12.28 -4.84
C THR A 94 11.14 -12.57 -5.82
N LEU A 95 10.24 -11.61 -6.01
CA LEU A 95 9.09 -11.75 -6.89
C LEU A 95 9.35 -11.08 -8.24
N LYS A 96 8.71 -11.61 -9.28
CA LYS A 96 8.76 -11.07 -10.65
C LYS A 96 7.34 -10.81 -11.16
N ALA A 97 7.24 -10.24 -12.36
CA ALA A 97 5.97 -10.01 -13.03
C ALA A 97 5.11 -11.29 -13.05
N GLY A 98 3.81 -11.16 -12.75
CA GLY A 98 2.87 -12.27 -12.61
C GLY A 98 2.63 -12.71 -11.16
N SER A 99 3.61 -12.57 -10.27
CA SER A 99 3.46 -12.99 -8.85
C SER A 99 3.57 -11.85 -7.83
N LEU A 100 3.85 -10.61 -8.25
CA LEU A 100 4.06 -9.48 -7.33
C LEU A 100 2.94 -9.31 -6.30
N ARG A 101 1.67 -9.47 -6.71
CA ARG A 101 0.50 -9.25 -5.84
C ARG A 101 0.29 -10.32 -4.78
N THR A 102 0.97 -11.48 -4.86
CA THR A 102 0.76 -12.58 -3.90
C THR A 102 1.31 -12.27 -2.51
N HIS A 103 2.21 -11.30 -2.40
CA HIS A 103 2.80 -10.89 -1.11
C HIS A 103 2.49 -9.44 -0.75
N ILE A 104 1.47 -8.84 -1.37
CA ILE A 104 1.07 -7.46 -1.08
C ILE A 104 -0.24 -7.49 -0.31
N SER A 105 -0.20 -6.92 0.90
CA SER A 105 -1.36 -6.74 1.75
C SER A 105 -2.46 -5.95 1.04
N ARG A 106 -3.70 -6.35 1.28
CA ARG A 106 -4.89 -5.62 0.84
C ARG A 106 -5.35 -4.62 1.90
N CYS A 107 -6.14 -3.67 1.44
CA CYS A 107 -6.75 -2.67 2.28
C CYS A 107 -8.17 -2.34 1.81
N GLN A 108 -8.93 -1.74 2.72
CA GLN A 108 -10.25 -1.19 2.44
C GLN A 108 -10.36 0.18 3.12
N VAL A 109 -10.87 1.17 2.37
CA VAL A 109 -11.16 2.49 2.91
C VAL A 109 -12.60 2.54 3.34
N CYS A 110 -12.81 3.03 4.57
CA CYS A 110 -14.07 2.95 5.29
C CYS A 110 -14.48 4.34 5.78
N MET A 111 -15.78 4.62 5.75
CA MET A 111 -16.37 5.85 6.29
C MET A 111 -17.35 5.54 7.41
N LYS A 112 -17.24 6.25 8.54
CA LYS A 112 -18.14 6.04 9.68
C LYS A 112 -19.57 6.43 9.30
N ARG A 113 -20.53 5.54 9.51
CA ARG A 113 -21.96 5.85 9.34
C ARG A 113 -22.35 6.98 10.27
N THR A 114 -23.07 7.95 9.72
CA THR A 114 -23.78 8.96 10.50
C THR A 114 -25.25 8.59 10.50
N TYR A 115 -25.77 8.20 11.65
CA TYR A 115 -27.22 8.09 11.84
C TYR A 115 -27.74 9.53 11.96
N THR A 116 -28.49 9.98 10.96
CA THR A 116 -29.37 11.14 11.05
C THR A 116 -30.76 10.68 11.45
#